data_AF-A0A151J4P2-F1
#
_entry.id   AF-A0A151J4P2-F1
#
_cell.length_a   1.000
_cell.length_b   1.000
_cell.length_c   1.000
_cell.angle_alpha   90.00
_cell.angle_beta   90.00
_cell.angle_gamma   90.00
#
_symmetry.space_group_name_H-M   'P 1'
#
loop_
_entity.id
_entity.type
_entity.pdbx_description
1 polymer ?
#
loop_
_entity_poly.entity_id
_entity_poly.type
_entity_poly.pdbx_seq_one_letter_code
_entity_poly.pdbx_strand_id
1 'polypeptide(L)'
;ALKAVLLHNENKLPSVPLAYAIDMKETYENLEKILNVINYAAYKWKIIDDLKVLTILFGMQGGYTKYPCYLCEWDSRASNRYERTEWPSRQFFKIGQKYVLSPPLVRPENIILPPLHMKLGYAKQFLKKLKVDGEPFRYLKEVAFPKLSEAKLKGGTI
;
A
#
# COMPACT_ATOMS: atom_id res chain seq x y z
N ALA A 1 3.16 7.28 15.54
CA ALA A 1 4.62 7.52 15.47
C ALA A 1 5.09 7.12 14.07
N LEU A 2 5.92 7.94 13.44
CA LEU A 2 6.58 7.60 12.17
C LEU A 2 7.94 6.98 12.48
N LYS A 3 8.29 5.92 11.75
CA LYS A 3 9.58 5.23 11.91
C LYS A 3 10.14 4.92 10.53
N ALA A 4 11.36 5.36 10.26
CA ALA A 4 12.12 4.94 9.09
C ALA A 4 13.20 3.95 9.55
N VAL A 5 13.27 2.81 8.88
CA VAL A 5 14.19 1.73 9.22
C VAL A 5 14.88 1.25 7.95
N LEU A 6 16.19 1.09 8.03
CA LEU A 6 16.97 0.45 6.99
C LEU A 6 16.92 -1.06 7.17
N LEU A 7 16.55 -1.77 6.11
CA LEU A 7 16.49 -3.22 6.07
C LEU A 7 17.66 -3.76 5.27
N HIS A 8 18.29 -4.82 5.77
CA HIS A 8 19.23 -5.59 4.98
C HIS A 8 18.47 -6.41 3.94
N ASN A 9 18.87 -6.35 2.67
CA ASN A 9 18.12 -6.96 1.55
C ASN A 9 17.81 -8.45 1.76
N GLU A 10 18.75 -9.20 2.34
CA GLU A 10 18.58 -10.65 2.60
C GLU A 10 18.09 -10.94 4.02
N ASN A 11 17.73 -9.92 4.79
CA ASN A 11 17.30 -10.03 6.18
C ASN A 11 18.26 -10.79 7.12
N LYS A 12 19.56 -10.86 6.75
CA LYS A 12 20.62 -11.49 7.54
C LYS A 12 21.11 -10.63 8.71
N LEU A 13 21.03 -9.31 8.56
CA LEU A 13 21.44 -8.35 9.58
C LEU A 13 20.23 -7.67 10.22
N PRO A 14 20.35 -7.24 11.49
CA PRO A 14 19.27 -6.53 12.16
C PRO A 14 18.94 -5.22 11.44
N SER A 15 17.69 -4.80 11.54
CA SER A 15 17.20 -3.56 10.97
C SER A 15 17.78 -2.35 11.72
N VAL A 16 18.25 -1.33 10.99
CA VAL A 16 18.86 -0.13 11.59
C VAL A 16 17.84 1.01 11.61
N PRO A 17 17.48 1.58 12.77
CA PRO A 17 16.59 2.74 12.81
C PRO A 17 17.31 3.97 12.25
N LEU A 18 16.69 4.64 11.28
CA LEU A 18 17.24 5.86 10.66
C LEU A 18 16.55 7.12 11.18
N ALA A 19 15.25 7.05 11.41
CA ALA A 19 14.47 8.15 11.95
C ALA A 19 13.30 7.63 12.78
N TYR A 20 12.95 8.37 13.83
CA TYR A 20 11.81 8.06 14.68
C TYR A 20 11.17 9.35 15.17
N ALA A 21 9.84 9.43 15.07
CA ALA A 21 9.07 10.57 15.53
C ALA A 21 7.81 10.12 16.26
N ILE A 22 7.74 10.45 17.55
CA ILE A 22 6.54 10.34 18.38
C ILE A 22 5.67 11.56 18.02
N ASP A 23 4.38 11.35 17.75
CA ASP A 23 3.40 12.42 17.41
C ASP A 23 3.46 13.09 16.03
N MET A 24 4.18 12.53 15.06
CA MET A 24 4.02 12.91 13.65
C MET A 24 2.94 12.06 12.96
N LYS A 25 2.07 12.74 12.20
CA LYS A 25 1.09 12.11 11.30
C LYS A 25 1.69 11.87 9.92
N GLU A 26 1.18 10.86 9.22
CA GLU A 26 1.47 10.61 7.80
C GLU A 26 0.89 11.73 6.93
N THR A 27 1.64 12.81 6.78
CA THR A 27 1.34 13.91 5.86
C THR A 27 2.50 14.09 4.89
N TYR A 28 2.24 14.76 3.77
CA TYR A 28 3.25 15.00 2.74
C TYR A 28 4.48 15.71 3.31
N GLU A 29 4.25 16.79 4.07
CA GLU A 29 5.28 17.64 4.66
C GLU A 29 6.11 16.88 5.71
N ASN A 30 5.46 15.99 6.46
CA ASN A 30 6.12 15.18 7.48
C ASN A 30 7.00 14.10 6.87
N LEU A 31 6.55 13.46 5.78
CA LEU A 31 7.35 12.49 5.05
C LEU A 31 8.53 13.15 4.33
N GLU A 32 8.33 14.34 3.76
CA GLU A 32 9.41 15.14 3.17
C GLU A 32 10.51 15.45 4.19
N LYS A 33 10.13 15.87 5.40
CA LYS A 33 11.09 16.09 6.50
C LYS A 33 11.88 14.84 6.84
N ILE A 34 11.23 13.68 6.93
CA ILE A 34 11.91 12.41 7.20
C ILE A 34 12.90 12.06 6.08
N LEU A 35 12.50 12.20 4.82
CA LEU A 35 13.38 11.94 3.68
C LEU A 35 14.60 12.86 3.66
N ASN A 36 14.44 14.12 4.05
CA ASN A 36 15.55 15.07 4.18
C ASN A 36 16.50 14.68 5.32
N VAL A 37 15.98 14.29 6.49
CA VAL A 37 16.78 13.86 7.64
C VAL A 37 17.64 12.64 7.31
N ILE A 38 17.10 11.67 6.57
CA ILE A 38 17.86 10.47 6.16
C ILE A 38 18.72 10.69 4.90
N ASN A 39 18.81 11.93 4.41
CA ASN A 39 19.51 12.31 3.18
C ASN A 39 19.16 11.42 1.98
N TYR A 40 17.86 11.18 1.78
CA TYR A 40 17.36 10.30 0.72
C TYR A 40 17.84 10.72 -0.67
N ALA A 41 17.98 12.03 -0.93
CA ALA A 41 18.43 12.55 -2.22
C ALA A 41 19.82 12.04 -2.63
N ALA A 42 20.72 11.84 -1.65
CA ALA A 42 22.06 11.31 -1.89
C ALA A 42 22.04 9.78 -2.10
N TYR A 43 21.36 9.06 -1.21
CA TYR A 43 21.44 7.59 -1.17
C TYR A 43 20.46 6.88 -2.11
N LYS A 44 19.30 7.50 -2.38
CA LYS A 44 18.25 7.00 -3.28
C LYS A 44 17.85 5.56 -2.98
N TRP A 45 17.79 5.19 -1.70
CA TRP A 45 17.45 3.84 -1.24
C TRP A 45 16.10 3.37 -1.81
N LYS A 46 15.92 2.06 -1.90
CA LYS A 46 14.59 1.50 -2.22
C LYS A 46 13.68 1.67 -1.01
N ILE A 47 12.44 2.06 -1.24
CA ILE A 47 11.42 2.28 -0.21
C ILE A 47 10.35 1.19 -0.34
N ILE A 48 10.01 0.58 0.80
CA ILE A 48 8.86 -0.29 0.98
C ILE A 48 8.02 0.34 2.07
N ASP A 49 6.75 0.60 1.79
CA ASP A 49 5.78 1.02 2.78
C ASP A 49 4.38 0.61 2.32
N ASP A 50 3.37 0.80 3.18
CA ASP A 50 1.99 0.56 2.82
C ASP A 50 1.52 1.48 1.67
N LEU A 51 0.43 1.08 1.01
CA LEU A 51 -0.07 1.80 -0.16
C LEU A 51 -0.48 3.24 0.15
N LYS A 52 -0.90 3.55 1.39
CA LYS A 52 -1.33 4.90 1.77
C LYS A 52 -0.12 5.83 1.87
N VAL A 53 0.96 5.39 2.52
CA VAL A 53 2.21 6.17 2.59
C VAL A 53 2.78 6.36 1.20
N LEU A 54 2.79 5.32 0.37
CA LEU A 54 3.25 5.44 -1.03
C LEU A 54 2.42 6.46 -1.82
N THR A 55 1.09 6.48 -1.68
CA THR A 55 0.23 7.51 -2.29
C THR A 55 0.63 8.92 -1.87
N ILE A 56 0.93 9.14 -0.58
CA ILE A 56 1.38 10.45 -0.07
C ILE A 56 2.76 10.81 -0.65
N LEU A 57 3.69 9.86 -0.71
CA LEU A 57 5.03 10.08 -1.29
C LEU A 57 4.99 10.47 -2.76
N PHE A 58 3.99 10.00 -3.51
CA PHE A 58 3.74 10.41 -4.89
C PHE A 58 2.94 11.73 -5.02
N GLY A 59 2.68 12.40 -3.90
CA GLY A 59 1.91 13.65 -3.86
C GLY A 59 0.46 13.48 -4.30
N MET A 60 -0.08 12.26 -4.23
CA MET A 60 -1.44 11.95 -4.66
C MET A 60 -2.45 12.11 -3.52
N GLN A 61 -3.68 12.50 -3.86
CA GLN A 61 -4.79 12.54 -2.93
C GLN A 61 -5.17 11.12 -2.50
N GLY A 62 -5.22 10.89 -1.19
CA GLY A 62 -5.73 9.65 -0.60
C GLY A 62 -7.26 9.52 -0.67
N GLY A 63 -7.76 8.35 -0.28
CA GLY A 63 -9.19 8.05 -0.23
C GLY A 63 -9.76 7.49 -1.53
N TYR A 64 -11.08 7.61 -1.72
CA TYR A 64 -11.82 7.02 -2.84
C TYR A 64 -11.81 7.89 -4.11
N THR A 65 -10.61 8.13 -4.64
CA THR A 65 -10.42 8.93 -5.85
C THR A 65 -10.73 8.13 -7.12
N LYS A 66 -10.97 8.83 -8.24
CA LYS A 66 -11.23 8.18 -9.54
C LYS A 66 -9.97 7.50 -10.10
N TYR A 67 -8.77 8.03 -9.84
CA TYR A 67 -7.49 7.45 -10.28
C TYR A 67 -6.56 7.17 -9.08
N PRO A 68 -6.84 6.15 -8.26
CA PRO A 68 -6.14 5.93 -7.00
C PRO A 68 -4.76 5.27 -7.15
N CYS A 69 -4.48 4.66 -8.30
CA CYS A 69 -3.24 3.92 -8.52
C CYS A 69 -2.08 4.85 -8.93
N TYR A 70 -0.93 4.69 -8.27
CA TYR A 70 0.30 5.42 -8.60
C TYR A 70 1.11 4.75 -9.72
N LEU A 71 0.83 3.49 -10.08
CA LEU A 71 1.51 2.77 -11.17
C LEU A 71 0.80 2.94 -12.51
N CYS A 72 -0.53 3.04 -12.50
CA CYS A 72 -1.33 3.09 -13.71
C CYS A 72 -2.53 4.04 -13.54
N GLU A 73 -3.18 4.33 -14.64
CA GLU A 73 -4.32 5.23 -14.72
C GLU A 73 -5.65 4.49 -14.59
N TRP A 74 -5.68 3.49 -13.70
CA TRP A 74 -6.88 2.72 -13.40
C TRP A 74 -8.03 3.64 -12.97
N ASP A 75 -9.12 3.62 -13.74
CA ASP A 75 -10.32 4.42 -13.48
C ASP A 75 -11.28 3.61 -12.60
N SER A 76 -11.33 3.95 -11.32
CA SER A 76 -12.19 3.27 -10.34
C SER A 76 -13.68 3.47 -10.61
N ARG A 77 -14.04 4.42 -11.48
CA ARG A 77 -15.42 4.76 -11.85
C ARG A 77 -15.79 4.27 -13.26
N ALA A 78 -14.88 3.64 -13.99
CA ALA A 78 -15.21 3.05 -15.27
C ALA A 78 -16.20 1.88 -15.11
N SER A 79 -17.12 1.76 -16.07
CA SER A 79 -18.12 0.68 -16.12
C SER A 79 -17.46 -0.69 -16.28
N ASN A 80 -16.48 -0.80 -17.17
CA ASN A 80 -15.75 -2.02 -17.51
C ASN A 80 -14.48 -2.24 -16.65
N ARG A 81 -14.40 -1.62 -15.46
CA ARG A 81 -13.15 -1.58 -14.66
C ARG A 81 -12.60 -2.94 -14.21
N TYR A 82 -13.44 -3.97 -14.19
CA TYR A 82 -13.07 -5.34 -13.84
C TYR A 82 -12.90 -6.26 -15.06
N GLU A 83 -13.37 -5.84 -16.23
CA GLU A 83 -13.18 -6.55 -17.49
C GLU A 83 -11.85 -6.17 -18.13
N ARG A 84 -11.46 -4.90 -17.96
CA ARG A 84 -10.20 -4.37 -18.47
C ARG A 84 -9.03 -4.77 -17.58
N THR A 85 -8.13 -5.57 -18.13
CA THR A 85 -6.90 -6.03 -17.48
C THR A 85 -5.74 -5.03 -17.62
N GLU A 86 -5.70 -4.28 -18.72
CA GLU A 86 -4.59 -3.37 -19.03
C GLU A 86 -5.01 -1.91 -18.96
N TRP A 87 -4.33 -1.13 -18.11
CA TRP A 87 -4.54 0.31 -17.97
C TRP A 87 -3.27 1.06 -18.36
N PRO A 88 -3.38 2.29 -18.90
CA PRO A 88 -2.21 3.09 -19.25
C PRO A 88 -1.29 3.23 -18.04
N SER A 89 0.00 2.99 -18.25
CA SER A 89 1.01 3.22 -17.21
C SER A 89 1.05 4.70 -16.86
N ARG A 90 1.17 5.00 -15.56
CA ARG A 90 1.27 6.37 -15.09
C ARG A 90 2.71 6.84 -15.24
N GLN A 91 2.99 7.56 -16.32
CA GLN A 91 4.33 8.08 -16.59
C GLN A 91 4.62 9.40 -15.86
N PHE A 92 3.59 10.20 -15.56
CA PHE A 92 3.76 11.55 -15.02
C PHE A 92 2.85 11.80 -13.81
N PHE A 93 3.40 12.54 -12.84
CA PHE A 93 2.67 13.06 -11.68
C PHE A 93 2.47 14.57 -11.85
N LYS A 94 1.65 14.94 -12.85
CA LYS A 94 1.36 16.35 -13.12
C LYS A 94 0.35 16.89 -12.10
N ILE A 95 0.75 17.91 -11.34
CA ILE A 95 -0.09 18.58 -10.35
C ILE A 95 -1.40 19.06 -10.98
N GLY A 96 -2.52 18.84 -10.27
CA GLY A 96 -3.86 19.18 -10.72
C GLY A 96 -4.49 18.13 -11.66
N GLN A 97 -3.75 17.10 -12.07
CA GLN A 97 -4.27 16.02 -12.91
C GLN A 97 -4.30 14.70 -12.14
N LYS A 98 -5.32 13.88 -12.42
CA LYS A 98 -5.44 12.50 -11.93
C LYS A 98 -5.11 12.38 -10.43
N TYR A 99 -5.60 13.35 -9.66
CA TYR A 99 -5.49 13.47 -8.20
C TYR A 99 -4.08 13.68 -7.65
N VAL A 100 -3.17 14.24 -8.44
CA VAL A 100 -1.86 14.69 -7.94
C VAL A 100 -2.02 16.10 -7.38
N LEU A 101 -1.73 16.27 -6.08
CA LEU A 101 -1.81 17.52 -5.34
C LEU A 101 -0.44 18.19 -5.18
N SER A 102 0.62 17.38 -5.12
CA SER A 102 2.00 17.81 -4.84
C SER A 102 2.96 17.07 -5.77
N PRO A 103 4.18 17.59 -6.00
CA PRO A 103 5.19 16.84 -6.75
C PRO A 103 5.55 15.54 -6.00
N PRO A 104 5.98 14.48 -6.69
CA PRO A 104 6.42 13.26 -6.02
C PRO A 104 7.74 13.51 -5.27
N LEU A 105 7.80 13.07 -4.01
CA LEU A 105 9.00 13.12 -3.17
C LEU A 105 10.04 12.05 -3.54
N VAL A 106 9.58 10.99 -4.20
CA VAL A 106 10.38 9.81 -4.54
C VAL A 106 10.09 9.38 -5.97
N ARG A 107 11.07 8.73 -6.60
CA ARG A 107 10.91 8.24 -7.96
C ARG A 107 10.26 6.86 -7.98
N PRO A 108 9.35 6.56 -8.93
CA PRO A 108 8.65 5.27 -8.98
C PRO A 108 9.59 4.06 -9.02
N GLU A 109 10.73 4.16 -9.71
CA GLU A 109 11.72 3.09 -9.80
C GLU A 109 12.35 2.73 -8.45
N ASN A 110 12.24 3.59 -7.44
CA ASN A 110 12.74 3.35 -6.09
C ASN A 110 11.70 2.73 -5.15
N ILE A 111 10.48 2.51 -5.61
CA ILE A 111 9.46 1.83 -4.81
C ILE A 111 9.51 0.33 -5.05
N ILE A 112 9.52 -0.42 -3.96
CA ILE A 112 9.23 -1.84 -3.96
C ILE A 112 7.80 -1.99 -3.42
N LEU A 113 6.95 -2.66 -4.21
CA LEU A 113 5.56 -2.89 -3.83
C LEU A 113 5.48 -3.69 -2.53
N PRO A 114 4.61 -3.34 -1.57
CA PRO A 114 4.49 -4.04 -0.30
C PRO A 114 3.77 -5.39 -0.48
N PRO A 115 4.49 -6.53 -0.59
CA PRO A 115 3.86 -7.79 -0.96
C PRO A 115 2.89 -8.26 0.13
N LEU A 116 3.21 -8.01 1.40
CA LEU A 116 2.39 -8.40 2.54
C LEU A 116 1.06 -7.65 2.55
N HIS A 117 1.07 -6.31 2.47
CA HIS A 117 -0.15 -5.51 2.48
C HIS A 117 -1.08 -5.84 1.30
N MET A 118 -0.52 -6.11 0.12
CA MET A 118 -1.31 -6.56 -1.05
C MET A 118 -1.93 -7.93 -0.81
N LYS A 119 -1.15 -8.92 -0.36
CA LYS A 119 -1.65 -10.28 -0.08
C LYS A 119 -2.76 -10.28 0.98
N LEU A 120 -2.56 -9.54 2.08
CA LEU A 120 -3.56 -9.41 3.13
C LEU A 120 -4.84 -8.72 2.62
N GLY A 121 -4.69 -7.68 1.79
CA GLY A 121 -5.82 -7.00 1.16
C GLY A 121 -6.65 -7.93 0.28
N TYR A 122 -6.00 -8.73 -0.59
CA TYR A 122 -6.69 -9.70 -1.43
C TYR A 122 -7.37 -10.80 -0.62
N ALA A 123 -6.66 -11.37 0.36
CA ALA A 123 -7.21 -12.44 1.18
C ALA A 123 -8.45 -11.96 1.96
N LYS A 124 -8.41 -10.73 2.48
CA LYS A 124 -9.56 -10.09 3.13
C LYS A 124 -10.76 -9.95 2.20
N GLN A 125 -10.56 -9.47 0.97
CA GLN A 125 -11.64 -9.31 -0.01
C GLN A 125 -12.21 -10.65 -0.46
N PHE A 126 -11.34 -11.64 -0.68
CA PHE A 126 -11.74 -13.00 -1.02
C PHE A 126 -12.64 -13.60 0.06
N LEU A 127 -12.18 -13.60 1.31
CA LEU A 127 -12.93 -14.16 2.45
C LEU A 127 -14.29 -13.47 2.64
N LYS A 128 -14.34 -12.14 2.52
CA LYS A 128 -15.59 -11.36 2.63
C LYS A 128 -16.62 -11.67 1.55
N LYS A 129 -16.21 -12.23 0.41
CA LYS A 129 -17.08 -12.57 -0.71
C LYS A 129 -17.56 -14.02 -0.67
N LEU A 130 -17.01 -14.87 0.20
CA LEU A 130 -17.46 -16.24 0.36
C LEU A 130 -18.87 -16.27 0.98
N LYS A 131 -19.70 -17.16 0.45
CA LYS A 131 -20.99 -17.50 1.07
C LYS A 131 -20.73 -18.23 2.37
N VAL A 132 -21.32 -17.75 3.46
CA VAL A 132 -21.09 -18.26 4.83
C VAL A 132 -21.52 -19.71 4.98
N ASP A 133 -22.61 -20.07 4.31
CA ASP A 133 -23.20 -21.40 4.21
C ASP A 133 -22.58 -22.25 3.09
N GLY A 134 -21.64 -21.71 2.33
CA GLY A 134 -20.98 -22.41 1.24
C GLY A 134 -19.89 -23.35 1.73
N GLU A 135 -19.74 -24.48 1.01
CA GLU A 135 -18.65 -25.44 1.22
C GLU A 135 -17.26 -24.81 1.39
N PRO A 136 -16.84 -23.80 0.61
CA PRO A 136 -15.54 -23.15 0.81
C PRO A 136 -15.40 -22.48 2.17
N PHE A 137 -16.45 -21.82 2.67
CA PHE A 137 -16.41 -21.18 3.99
C PHE A 137 -16.38 -22.21 5.11
N ARG A 138 -17.16 -23.30 4.96
CA ARG A 138 -17.17 -24.44 5.88
C ARG A 138 -15.78 -25.08 5.98
N TYR A 139 -15.14 -25.36 4.85
CA TYR A 139 -13.77 -25.87 4.83
C TYR A 139 -12.77 -24.94 5.54
N LEU A 140 -12.88 -23.62 5.32
CA LEU A 140 -12.00 -22.67 6.01
C LEU A 140 -12.20 -22.67 7.52
N LYS A 141 -13.44 -22.74 7.98
CA LYS A 141 -13.80 -22.75 9.41
C LYS A 141 -13.43 -24.06 10.09
N GLU A 142 -13.70 -25.20 9.45
CA GLU A 142 -13.60 -26.52 10.07
C GLU A 142 -12.21 -27.15 9.89
N VAL A 143 -11.54 -26.86 8.77
CA VAL A 143 -10.31 -27.57 8.37
C VAL A 143 -9.10 -26.64 8.31
N ALA A 144 -9.16 -25.56 7.51
CA ALA A 144 -7.97 -24.74 7.27
C ALA A 144 -7.59 -23.87 8.46
N PHE A 145 -8.59 -23.30 9.15
CA PHE A 145 -8.39 -22.35 10.25
C PHE A 145 -9.30 -22.66 11.45
N PRO A 146 -9.22 -23.86 12.06
CA PRO A 146 -10.12 -24.28 13.14
C PRO A 146 -10.01 -23.44 14.42
N LYS A 147 -8.91 -22.67 14.55
CA LYS A 147 -8.67 -21.77 15.68
C LYS A 147 -9.23 -20.36 15.48
N LEU A 148 -9.68 -20.02 14.26
CA LEU A 148 -10.26 -18.71 13.99
C LEU A 148 -11.76 -18.72 14.25
N SER A 149 -12.25 -17.64 14.86
CA SER A 149 -13.69 -17.48 15.02
C SER A 149 -14.34 -17.18 13.67
N GLU A 150 -15.61 -17.58 13.55
CA GLU A 150 -16.40 -17.28 12.36
C GLU A 150 -16.47 -15.78 12.07
N ALA A 151 -16.54 -14.94 13.12
CA ALA A 151 -16.52 -13.48 12.99
C ALA A 151 -15.21 -12.97 12.35
N LYS A 152 -14.07 -13.56 12.68
CA LYS A 152 -12.77 -13.22 12.05
C LYS A 152 -12.75 -13.59 10.57
N LEU A 153 -13.21 -14.80 10.24
CA LEU A 153 -13.31 -15.28 8.85
C LEU A 153 -14.25 -14.41 8.02
N LYS A 154 -15.47 -14.11 8.52
CA LYS A 154 -16.41 -13.17 7.88
C LYS A 154 -15.82 -11.76 7.74
N GLY A 155 -15.04 -11.33 8.72
CA GLY A 155 -14.32 -10.05 8.68
C GLY A 155 -13.16 -10.02 7.68
N GLY A 156 -12.78 -11.17 7.10
CA GLY A 156 -11.60 -11.32 6.26
C GLY A 156 -10.30 -11.08 7.01
N THR A 157 -10.27 -11.47 8.29
CA THR A 157 -9.10 -11.38 9.16
C THR A 157 -8.63 -12.80 9.46
N ILE A 158 -7.43 -13.12 8.99
CA ILE A 158 -6.77 -14.43 9.11
C ILE A 158 -5.54 -14.26 9.99
#